data_AF-A0A7S3Y1F1-F1
#
_entry.id   AF-A0A7S3Y1F1-F1
#
_cell.length_a   1.000
_cell.length_b   1.000
_cell.length_c   1.000
_cell.angle_alpha   90.00
_cell.angle_beta   90.00
_cell.angle_gamma   90.00
#
_symmetry.space_group_name_H-M   'P 1'
#
loop_
_entity.id
_entity.type
_entity.pdbx_description
1 polymer ?
#
loop_
_entity_poly.entity_id
_entity_poly.type
_entity_poly.pdbx_seq_one_letter_code
_entity_poly.pdbx_strand_id
1 'polypeptide(L)'
;GGGPWWDCRAFYLPAFGGYLAYDLALCLGHSSLRESFTAMHHIVVLLAIVAAVRWDLCSAYVGALLVNEVSTPFLNARYFLWKLGLENSKAYFYNGLALYATFSICRVAWIFAIMLQIGWAWYEVGFHQAFVYTEPPARVVLAAVLTTLAFCHWAINVWWFKLLTKKVMETITQRKKEHKPVQHQATANCLSSTSAANLQQIGNEKSSQASVSCGGGGGERNSKSSDGGGELSSGSRSGTT
;
A
#
# COMPACT_ATOMS: atom_id res chain seq x y z
N GLY A 1 -49.30 10.69 11.41
CA GLY A 1 -49.42 9.65 10.37
C GLY A 1 -48.15 8.82 10.43
N GLY A 2 -48.25 7.58 10.91
CA GLY A 2 -47.12 6.65 10.97
C GLY A 2 -46.90 6.05 9.60
N GLY A 3 -45.76 6.41 8.98
CA GLY A 3 -45.25 5.70 7.82
C GLY A 3 -44.84 4.28 8.24
N PRO A 4 -45.07 3.27 7.40
CA PRO A 4 -44.95 1.88 7.82
C PRO A 4 -43.48 1.45 7.99
N TRP A 5 -43.28 0.50 8.90
CA TRP A 5 -42.05 -0.14 9.42
C TRP A 5 -41.05 -0.68 8.37
N TRP A 6 -41.36 -0.56 7.08
CA TRP A 6 -40.51 -0.89 5.93
C TRP A 6 -39.80 0.33 5.34
N ASP A 7 -39.75 1.45 6.05
CA ASP A 7 -38.88 2.56 5.68
C ASP A 7 -37.42 2.08 5.79
N CYS A 8 -36.80 1.70 4.66
CA CYS A 8 -35.45 1.12 4.60
C CYS A 8 -34.43 1.96 5.38
N ARG A 9 -34.67 3.27 5.48
CA ARG A 9 -33.89 4.23 6.27
C ARG A 9 -33.94 3.95 7.77
N ALA A 10 -35.11 3.60 8.31
CA ALA A 10 -35.32 3.34 9.73
C ALA A 10 -34.66 2.04 10.21
N PHE A 11 -34.41 1.08 9.31
CA PHE A 11 -33.69 -0.14 9.62
C PHE A 11 -32.19 -0.03 9.32
N TYR A 12 -31.84 0.46 8.13
CA TYR A 12 -30.45 0.49 7.66
C TYR A 12 -29.59 1.50 8.44
N LEU A 13 -30.09 2.71 8.68
CA LEU A 13 -29.28 3.75 9.35
C LEU A 13 -28.92 3.37 10.80
N PRO A 14 -29.83 2.82 11.63
CA PRO A 14 -29.45 2.36 12.97
C PRO A 14 -28.53 1.15 12.95
N ALA A 15 -28.74 0.18 12.04
CA ALA A 15 -27.85 -0.98 11.92
C ALA A 15 -26.42 -0.55 11.54
N PHE A 16 -26.31 0.33 10.54
CA PHE A 16 -25.04 0.91 10.12
C PHE A 16 -24.40 1.78 11.21
N GLY A 17 -25.21 2.60 11.90
CA GLY A 17 -24.76 3.39 13.05
C GLY A 17 -24.25 2.52 14.21
N GLY A 18 -24.89 1.38 14.48
CA GLY A 18 -24.46 0.43 15.50
C GLY A 18 -23.09 -0.19 15.19
N TYR A 19 -22.86 -0.58 13.94
CA TYR A 19 -21.54 -1.03 13.47
C TYR A 19 -20.46 0.04 13.68
N LEU A 20 -20.74 1.30 13.29
CA LEU A 20 -19.79 2.40 13.46
C LEU A 20 -19.53 2.73 14.93
N ALA A 21 -20.53 2.62 15.79
CA ALA A 21 -20.39 2.83 17.23
C ALA A 21 -19.52 1.75 17.87
N TYR A 22 -19.65 0.51 17.43
CA TYR A 22 -18.77 -0.58 17.84
C TYR A 22 -17.32 -0.33 17.41
N ASP A 23 -17.08 0.04 16.16
CA ASP A 23 -15.74 0.41 15.66
C ASP A 23 -15.14 1.60 16.43
N LEU A 24 -15.96 2.61 16.76
CA LEU A 24 -15.53 3.73 17.59
C LEU A 24 -15.10 3.27 18.99
N ALA A 25 -15.86 2.38 19.63
CA ALA A 25 -15.51 1.85 20.95
C ALA A 25 -14.16 1.13 20.92
N LEU A 26 -13.87 0.39 19.84
CA LEU A 26 -12.57 -0.24 19.64
C LEU A 26 -11.45 0.80 19.45
N CYS A 27 -11.68 1.84 18.64
CA CYS A 27 -10.69 2.90 18.40
C CYS A 27 -10.36 3.71 19.67
N LEU A 28 -11.32 3.91 20.56
CA LEU A 28 -11.12 4.64 21.82
C LEU A 28 -10.28 3.84 22.84
N GLY A 29 -10.24 2.51 22.71
CA GLY A 29 -9.44 1.64 23.57
C GLY A 29 -7.93 1.67 23.27
N HIS A 30 -7.51 2.21 22.12
CA HIS A 30 -6.12 2.22 21.66
C HIS A 30 -5.65 3.65 21.32
N SER A 31 -4.75 4.22 22.12
CA SER A 31 -4.38 5.65 22.06
C SER A 31 -3.26 5.96 21.05
N SER A 32 -3.38 5.52 19.79
CA SER A 32 -2.47 5.90 18.71
C SER A 32 -3.00 7.09 17.91
N LEU A 33 -2.14 8.02 17.47
CA LEU A 33 -2.55 9.21 16.69
C LEU A 33 -3.35 8.87 15.43
N ARG A 34 -3.01 7.78 14.74
CA ARG A 34 -3.76 7.30 13.56
C ARG A 34 -5.16 6.83 13.94
N GLU A 35 -5.31 6.24 15.11
CA GLU A 35 -6.58 5.76 15.63
C GLU A 35 -7.42 6.91 16.16
N SER A 36 -6.82 7.97 16.71
CA SER A 36 -7.53 9.20 17.09
C SER A 36 -8.19 9.90 15.90
N PHE A 37 -7.51 9.99 14.73
CA PHE A 37 -8.14 10.51 13.51
C PHE A 37 -9.28 9.62 13.00
N THR A 38 -9.16 8.31 13.19
CA THR A 38 -10.18 7.33 12.83
C THR A 38 -11.39 7.45 13.76
N ALA A 39 -11.18 7.59 15.07
CA ALA A 39 -12.23 7.85 16.05
C ALA A 39 -12.97 9.16 15.74
N MET A 40 -12.24 10.26 15.45
CA MET A 40 -12.85 11.52 15.04
C MET A 40 -13.70 11.38 13.77
N HIS A 41 -13.23 10.60 12.78
CA HIS A 41 -14.00 10.28 11.59
C HIS A 41 -15.32 9.57 11.95
N HIS A 42 -15.28 8.51 12.77
CA HIS A 42 -16.49 7.79 13.19
C HIS A 42 -17.46 8.67 14.00
N ILE A 43 -16.95 9.54 14.88
CA ILE A 43 -17.77 10.50 15.63
C ILE A 43 -18.53 11.42 14.67
N VAL A 44 -17.86 11.99 13.67
CA VAL A 44 -18.54 12.87 12.69
C VAL A 44 -19.61 12.11 11.90
N VAL A 45 -19.33 10.88 11.48
CA VAL A 45 -20.30 10.04 10.75
C VAL A 45 -21.51 9.70 11.63
N LEU A 46 -21.29 9.32 12.89
CA LEU A 46 -22.37 9.05 13.84
C LEU A 46 -23.23 10.28 14.11
N LEU A 47 -22.62 11.45 14.29
CA LEU A 47 -23.34 12.71 14.45
C LEU A 47 -24.19 13.04 13.21
N ALA A 48 -23.66 12.80 12.01
CA ALA A 48 -24.42 13.00 10.76
C ALA A 48 -25.61 12.03 10.66
N ILE A 49 -25.45 10.76 11.05
CA ILE A 49 -26.54 9.78 11.08
C ILE A 49 -27.61 10.17 12.09
N VAL A 50 -27.23 10.56 13.31
CA VAL A 50 -28.17 11.06 14.33
C VAL A 50 -28.90 12.29 13.82
N ALA A 51 -28.19 13.21 13.16
CA ALA A 51 -28.79 14.41 12.61
C ALA A 51 -29.83 14.11 11.52
N ALA A 52 -29.53 13.16 10.64
CA ALA A 52 -30.44 12.70 9.60
C ALA A 52 -31.65 11.97 10.18
N VAL A 53 -31.49 11.10 11.18
CA VAL A 53 -32.63 10.36 11.75
C VAL A 53 -33.53 11.29 12.58
N ARG A 54 -32.94 12.20 13.36
CA ARG A 54 -33.67 12.97 14.38
C ARG A 54 -34.28 14.27 13.86
N TRP A 55 -33.65 14.91 12.88
CA TRP A 55 -34.06 16.22 12.36
C TRP A 55 -34.19 16.26 10.84
N ASP A 56 -33.93 15.15 10.14
CA ASP A 56 -33.92 15.07 8.66
C ASP A 56 -32.91 16.03 7.99
N LEU A 57 -31.87 16.44 8.71
CA LEU A 57 -30.75 17.20 8.17
C LEU A 57 -29.69 16.26 7.59
N CYS A 58 -28.97 16.72 6.57
CA CYS A 58 -27.79 16.03 6.03
C CYS A 58 -28.06 14.64 5.40
N SER A 59 -29.30 14.31 5.02
CA SER A 59 -29.66 13.01 4.43
C SER A 59 -28.82 12.66 3.19
N ALA A 60 -28.58 13.63 2.29
CA ALA A 60 -27.69 13.45 1.13
C ALA A 60 -26.23 13.21 1.52
N TYR A 61 -25.76 13.89 2.57
CA TYR A 61 -24.40 13.70 3.10
C TYR A 61 -24.23 12.31 3.75
N VAL A 62 -25.22 11.84 4.51
CA VAL A 62 -25.22 10.47 5.06
C VAL A 62 -25.17 9.42 3.95
N GLY A 63 -25.95 9.60 2.88
CA GLY A 63 -25.86 8.73 1.70
C GLY A 63 -24.46 8.72 1.08
N ALA A 64 -23.78 9.86 1.03
CA ALA A 64 -22.40 9.93 0.57
C ALA A 64 -21.40 9.25 1.51
N LEU A 65 -21.64 9.29 2.83
CA LEU A 65 -20.82 8.57 3.81
C LEU A 65 -20.92 7.05 3.63
N LEU A 66 -22.10 6.52 3.26
CA LEU A 66 -22.23 5.09 2.91
C LEU A 66 -21.36 4.73 1.70
N VAL A 67 -21.30 5.59 0.68
CA VAL A 67 -20.45 5.36 -0.50
C VAL A 67 -18.97 5.32 -0.12
N ASN A 68 -18.55 6.04 0.92
CA ASN A 68 -17.18 5.99 1.42
C ASN A 68 -16.79 4.61 1.98
N GLU A 69 -17.76 3.86 2.50
CA GLU A 69 -17.52 2.51 3.02
C GLU A 69 -17.20 1.50 1.92
N VAL A 70 -17.47 1.80 0.64
CA VAL A 70 -17.03 0.93 -0.46
C VAL A 70 -15.51 0.77 -0.50
N SER A 71 -14.75 1.74 0.03
CA SER A 71 -13.29 1.65 0.10
C SER A 71 -12.75 0.84 1.30
N THR A 72 -13.54 0.59 2.35
CA THR A 72 -13.11 -0.16 3.54
C THR A 72 -12.89 -1.66 3.31
N PRO A 73 -13.67 -2.41 2.49
CA PRO A 73 -13.36 -3.81 2.22
C PRO A 73 -11.99 -3.98 1.54
N PHE A 74 -11.56 -3.04 0.69
CA PHE A 74 -10.23 -3.08 0.07
C PHE A 74 -9.10 -2.83 1.07
N LEU A 75 -9.34 -1.94 2.05
CA LEU A 75 -8.40 -1.68 3.13
C LEU A 75 -8.25 -2.93 4.02
N ASN A 76 -9.36 -3.56 4.38
CA ASN A 76 -9.40 -4.79 5.16
C ASN A 76 -8.75 -5.96 4.42
N ALA A 77 -9.07 -6.15 3.13
CA ALA A 77 -8.43 -7.16 2.29
C ALA A 77 -6.90 -6.96 2.24
N ARG A 78 -6.43 -5.71 2.16
CA ARG A 78 -5.00 -5.41 2.18
C ARG A 78 -4.37 -5.78 3.53
N TYR A 79 -5.04 -5.45 4.63
CA TYR A 79 -4.59 -5.79 5.98
C TYR A 79 -4.48 -7.30 6.19
N PHE A 80 -5.48 -8.07 5.74
CA PHE A 80 -5.44 -9.53 5.80
C PHE A 80 -4.31 -10.12 4.97
N LEU A 81 -4.12 -9.64 3.74
CA LEU A 81 -3.00 -10.09 2.89
C LEU A 81 -1.64 -9.79 3.53
N TRP A 82 -1.50 -8.65 4.21
CA TRP A 82 -0.30 -8.32 4.96
C TRP A 82 -0.09 -9.25 6.17
N LYS A 83 -1.15 -9.52 6.94
CA LYS A 83 -1.12 -10.48 8.07
C LYS A 83 -0.76 -11.91 7.66
N LEU A 84 -1.14 -12.31 6.45
CA LEU A 84 -0.80 -13.62 5.87
C LEU A 84 0.63 -13.69 5.31
N GLY A 85 1.42 -12.60 5.40
CA GLY A 85 2.77 -12.53 4.83
C GLY A 85 2.81 -12.47 3.30
N LEU A 86 1.68 -12.18 2.65
CA LEU A 86 1.54 -12.15 1.18
C LEU A 86 1.82 -10.76 0.58
N GLU A 87 2.61 -9.93 1.25
CA GLU A 87 2.92 -8.55 0.83
C GLU A 87 3.67 -8.46 -0.51
N ASN A 88 4.46 -9.48 -0.85
CA ASN A 88 5.20 -9.55 -2.11
C ASN A 88 4.34 -10.07 -3.28
N SER A 89 3.14 -10.60 -3.00
CA SER A 89 2.26 -11.19 -4.01
C SER A 89 1.73 -10.15 -5.01
N LYS A 90 1.38 -10.60 -6.22
CA LYS A 90 0.67 -9.78 -7.21
C LYS A 90 -0.71 -9.35 -6.70
N ALA A 91 -1.38 -10.20 -5.92
CA ALA A 91 -2.68 -9.91 -5.32
C ALA A 91 -2.62 -8.69 -4.37
N TYR A 92 -1.58 -8.59 -3.53
CA TYR A 92 -1.39 -7.43 -2.65
C TYR A 92 -1.16 -6.12 -3.43
N PHE A 93 -0.48 -6.19 -4.58
CA PHE A 93 -0.27 -5.03 -5.45
C PHE A 93 -1.58 -4.58 -6.12
N TYR A 94 -2.31 -5.49 -6.76
CA TYR A 94 -3.59 -5.16 -7.42
C TYR A 94 -4.64 -4.67 -6.42
N ASN A 95 -4.73 -5.29 -5.23
CA ASN A 95 -5.61 -4.79 -4.18
C ASN A 95 -5.19 -3.40 -3.69
N GLY A 96 -3.89 -3.12 -3.61
CA GLY A 96 -3.37 -1.78 -3.32
C GLY A 96 -3.78 -0.73 -4.35
N LEU A 97 -3.76 -1.09 -5.63
CA LEU A 97 -4.19 -0.20 -6.73
C LEU A 97 -5.71 0.01 -6.71
N ALA A 98 -6.49 -1.06 -6.48
CA ALA A 98 -7.94 -0.98 -6.33
C ALA A 98 -8.33 -0.12 -5.12
N LEU A 99 -7.64 -0.29 -3.99
CA LEU A 99 -7.80 0.58 -2.81
C LEU A 99 -7.50 2.04 -3.16
N TYR A 100 -6.40 2.32 -3.86
CA TYR A 100 -6.06 3.69 -4.26
C TYR A 100 -7.13 4.32 -5.16
N ALA A 101 -7.61 3.58 -6.16
CA ALA A 101 -8.65 4.06 -7.08
C ALA A 101 -9.98 4.33 -6.35
N THR A 102 -10.45 3.36 -5.56
CA THR A 102 -11.72 3.48 -4.81
C THR A 102 -11.64 4.59 -3.75
N PHE A 103 -10.52 4.73 -3.05
CA PHE A 103 -10.31 5.83 -2.09
C PHE A 103 -10.34 7.20 -2.78
N SER A 104 -9.74 7.34 -3.96
CA SER A 104 -9.74 8.59 -4.73
C SER A 104 -11.15 8.98 -5.16
N ILE A 105 -11.91 8.02 -5.70
CA ILE A 105 -13.24 8.28 -6.27
C ILE A 105 -14.25 8.51 -5.15
N CYS A 106 -14.37 7.56 -4.22
CA CYS A 106 -15.40 7.58 -3.19
C CYS A 106 -15.10 8.61 -2.09
N ARG A 107 -13.87 8.68 -1.57
CA ARG A 107 -13.57 9.52 -0.38
C ARG A 107 -13.09 10.93 -0.71
N VAL A 108 -12.47 11.14 -1.88
CA VAL A 108 -11.95 12.47 -2.27
C VAL A 108 -12.91 13.16 -3.24
N ALA A 109 -13.14 12.57 -4.42
CA ALA A 109 -13.92 13.22 -5.48
C ALA A 109 -15.41 13.33 -5.14
N TRP A 110 -16.04 12.24 -4.71
CA TRP A 110 -17.46 12.21 -4.39
C TRP A 110 -17.82 13.11 -3.20
N ILE A 111 -17.05 13.03 -2.10
CA ILE A 111 -17.27 13.92 -0.95
C ILE A 111 -17.00 15.38 -1.30
N PHE A 112 -16.02 15.68 -2.16
CA PHE A 112 -15.81 17.03 -2.64
C PHE A 112 -17.02 17.56 -3.42
N ALA A 113 -17.64 16.75 -4.28
CA ALA A 113 -18.86 17.14 -5.00
C ALA A 113 -20.02 17.47 -4.02
N ILE A 114 -20.19 16.68 -2.96
CA ILE A 114 -21.19 16.95 -1.93
C ILE A 114 -20.85 18.22 -1.14
N MET A 115 -19.58 18.51 -0.87
CA MET A 115 -19.17 19.77 -0.26
C MET A 115 -19.51 20.98 -1.12
N LEU A 116 -19.34 20.88 -2.45
CA LEU A 116 -19.77 21.93 -3.37
C LEU A 116 -21.29 22.11 -3.35
N GLN A 117 -22.06 21.02 -3.30
CA GLN A 117 -23.52 21.08 -3.18
C GLN A 117 -23.97 21.76 -1.87
N ILE A 118 -23.34 21.42 -0.75
CA ILE A 118 -23.63 22.05 0.55
C ILE A 118 -23.23 23.53 0.51
N GLY A 119 -22.08 23.86 -0.07
CA GLY A 119 -21.64 25.25 -0.26
C GLY A 119 -22.63 26.06 -1.12
N TRP A 120 -23.14 25.47 -2.20
CA TRP A 120 -24.18 26.06 -3.03
C TRP A 120 -25.46 26.30 -2.22
N ALA A 121 -25.90 25.32 -1.43
CA ALA A 121 -27.07 25.47 -0.57
C ALA A 121 -26.88 26.62 0.44
N TRP A 122 -25.71 26.76 1.06
CA TRP A 122 -25.41 27.89 1.94
C TRP A 122 -25.38 29.23 1.21
N TYR A 123 -24.88 29.27 -0.03
CA TYR A 123 -24.90 30.48 -0.86
C TYR A 123 -26.34 30.91 -1.16
N GLU A 124 -27.19 29.99 -1.60
CA GLU A 124 -28.62 30.22 -1.85
C GLU A 124 -29.34 30.70 -0.58
N VAL A 125 -29.05 30.08 0.57
CA VAL A 125 -29.60 30.48 1.86
C VAL A 125 -29.14 31.88 2.27
N GLY A 126 -27.87 32.23 2.03
CA GLY A 126 -27.33 33.55 2.33
C GLY A 126 -27.88 34.65 1.41
N PHE A 127 -28.17 34.33 0.15
CA PHE A 127 -28.67 35.29 -0.83
C PHE A 127 -30.19 35.47 -0.73
N HIS A 128 -30.94 34.38 -0.62
CA HIS A 128 -32.40 34.44 -0.57
C HIS A 128 -32.97 34.52 0.85
N GLN A 129 -32.14 34.34 1.89
CA GLN A 129 -32.47 34.37 3.32
C GLN A 129 -33.67 33.49 3.75
N ALA A 130 -34.23 32.71 2.83
CA ALA A 130 -35.49 32.02 2.99
C ALA A 130 -35.41 30.99 4.13
N PHE A 131 -34.29 30.29 4.27
CA PHE A 131 -34.08 29.30 5.32
C PHE A 131 -33.72 29.93 6.68
N VAL A 132 -33.01 31.07 6.70
CA VAL A 132 -32.55 31.72 7.94
C VAL A 132 -33.73 32.34 8.72
N TYR A 133 -34.73 32.87 8.01
CA TYR A 133 -35.88 33.53 8.63
C TYR A 133 -37.08 32.61 8.89
N THR A 134 -37.13 31.42 8.27
CA THR A 134 -38.27 30.49 8.43
C THR A 134 -38.00 29.38 9.43
N GLU A 135 -36.75 28.97 9.62
CA GLU A 135 -36.39 27.92 10.57
C GLU A 135 -35.96 28.46 11.94
N PRO A 136 -36.20 27.71 13.03
CA PRO A 136 -35.71 28.05 14.36
C PRO A 136 -34.19 28.26 14.37
N PRO A 137 -33.67 29.29 15.08
CA PRO A 137 -32.23 29.60 15.14
C PRO A 137 -31.35 28.40 15.52
N ALA A 138 -31.84 27.54 16.42
CA ALA A 138 -31.15 26.32 16.83
C ALA A 138 -30.87 25.35 15.67
N ARG A 139 -31.79 25.23 14.69
CA ARG A 139 -31.61 24.37 13.52
C ARG A 139 -30.59 24.91 12.55
N VAL A 140 -30.56 26.24 12.37
CA VAL A 140 -29.56 26.91 11.53
C VAL A 140 -28.15 26.74 12.13
N VAL A 141 -28.01 26.93 13.44
CA VAL A 141 -26.74 26.69 14.15
C VAL A 141 -26.31 25.23 14.03
N LEU A 142 -27.22 24.27 14.21
CA LEU A 142 -26.92 22.85 14.04
C LEU A 142 -26.44 22.54 12.62
N ALA A 143 -27.12 23.06 11.58
CA ALA A 143 -26.70 22.89 10.20
C ALA A 143 -25.30 23.46 9.94
N ALA A 144 -24.98 24.63 10.51
CA ALA A 144 -23.67 25.26 10.37
C ALA A 144 -22.55 24.44 11.05
N VAL A 145 -22.83 23.91 12.24
CA VAL A 145 -21.90 23.02 12.96
C VAL A 145 -21.66 21.74 12.17
N LEU A 146 -22.72 21.08 11.68
CA LEU A 146 -22.62 19.86 10.88
C LEU A 146 -21.87 20.10 9.57
N THR A 147 -22.05 21.25 8.93
CA THR A 147 -21.31 21.65 7.74
C THR A 147 -19.81 21.78 8.04
N THR A 148 -19.45 22.45 9.14
CA THR A 148 -18.05 22.58 9.58
C THR A 148 -17.42 21.21 9.84
N LEU A 149 -18.14 20.31 10.52
CA LEU A 149 -17.67 18.95 10.76
C LEU A 149 -17.49 18.16 9.45
N ALA A 150 -18.35 18.37 8.46
CA ALA A 150 -18.24 17.73 7.16
C ALA A 150 -16.97 18.18 6.40
N PHE A 151 -16.57 19.46 6.51
CA PHE A 151 -15.30 19.96 6.00
C PHE A 151 -14.11 19.31 6.71
N CYS A 152 -14.15 19.21 8.04
CA CYS A 152 -13.12 18.51 8.80
C CYS A 152 -13.00 17.05 8.37
N HIS A 153 -14.12 16.35 8.18
CA HIS A 153 -14.17 14.99 7.69
C HIS A 153 -13.52 14.86 6.30
N TRP A 154 -13.80 15.78 5.37
CA TRP A 154 -13.15 15.78 4.07
C TRP A 154 -11.63 15.99 4.19
N ALA A 155 -11.18 16.90 5.05
CA ALA A 155 -9.75 17.15 5.28
C ALA A 155 -9.01 15.90 5.80
N ILE A 156 -9.61 15.14 6.72
CA ILE A 156 -9.06 13.86 7.20
C ILE A 156 -8.90 12.88 6.04
N ASN A 157 -9.91 12.76 5.17
CA ASN A 157 -9.84 11.87 4.01
C ASN A 157 -8.74 12.30 3.02
N VAL A 158 -8.56 13.60 2.77
CA VAL A 158 -7.45 14.09 1.94
C VAL A 158 -6.10 13.79 2.59
N TRP A 159 -5.98 13.90 3.91
CA TRP A 159 -4.76 13.53 4.61
C TRP A 159 -4.43 12.03 4.47
N TRP A 160 -5.42 11.15 4.67
CA TRP A 160 -5.27 9.72 4.44
C TRP A 160 -4.93 9.40 2.99
N PHE A 161 -5.51 10.13 2.03
CA PHE A 161 -5.17 9.98 0.63
C PHE A 161 -3.69 10.26 0.37
N LYS A 162 -3.14 11.37 0.88
CA LYS A 162 -1.70 11.68 0.76
C LYS A 162 -0.82 10.57 1.32
N LEU A 163 -1.23 10.00 2.46
CA LEU A 163 -0.52 8.90 3.12
C LEU A 163 -0.59 7.60 2.30
N LEU A 164 -1.72 7.33 1.68
CA LEU A 164 -1.90 6.19 0.76
C LEU A 164 -1.07 6.36 -0.51
N THR A 165 -1.07 7.54 -1.14
CA THR A 165 -0.25 7.86 -2.31
C THR A 165 1.22 7.64 -2.02
N LYS A 166 1.72 8.11 -0.87
CA LYS A 166 3.11 7.90 -0.45
C LYS A 166 3.46 6.40 -0.41
N LYS A 167 2.62 5.58 0.23
CA LYS A 167 2.82 4.13 0.32
C LYS A 167 2.81 3.44 -1.06
N VAL A 168 1.91 3.85 -1.96
CA VAL A 168 1.84 3.29 -3.32
C VAL A 168 3.11 3.64 -4.11
N MET A 169 3.57 4.90 -4.02
CA MET A 169 4.79 5.35 -4.70
C MET A 169 6.04 4.62 -4.20
N GLU A 170 6.15 4.39 -2.89
CA GLU A 170 7.22 3.60 -2.28
C GLU A 170 7.20 2.15 -2.80
N THR A 171 6.02 1.52 -2.87
CA THR A 171 5.84 0.16 -3.37
C THR A 171 6.25 0.03 -4.84
N ILE A 172 5.83 0.98 -5.69
CA ILE A 172 6.21 1.01 -7.11
C ILE A 172 7.71 1.21 -7.28
N THR A 173 8.31 2.10 -6.48
CA THR A 173 9.75 2.36 -6.50
C THR A 173 10.56 1.13 -6.09
N GLN A 174 10.13 0.41 -5.06
CA GLN A 174 10.75 -0.84 -4.63
C GLN A 174 10.68 -1.92 -5.71
N ARG A 175 9.50 -2.18 -6.30
CA ARG A 175 9.37 -3.16 -7.41
C ARG A 175 10.22 -2.78 -8.63
N LYS A 176 10.35 -1.49 -8.94
CA LYS A 176 11.22 -1.02 -10.05
C LYS A 176 12.70 -1.31 -9.78
N LYS A 177 13.14 -1.24 -8.52
CA LYS A 177 14.50 -1.63 -8.12
C LYS A 177 14.71 -3.14 -8.21
N GLU A 178 13.73 -3.94 -7.78
CA GLU A 178 13.76 -5.42 -7.85
C GLU A 178 13.69 -5.98 -9.28
N HIS A 179 13.14 -5.25 -10.24
CA HIS A 179 13.19 -5.63 -11.66
C HIS A 179 14.49 -5.24 -12.36
N LYS A 180 15.29 -4.34 -11.77
CA LYS A 180 16.59 -3.90 -12.30
C LYS A 180 17.85 -4.74 -11.93
N PRO A 181 17.87 -5.77 -11.06
CA PRO A 181 19.13 -6.37 -10.61
C PRO A 181 19.33 -7.77 -11.20
N VAL A 182 19.59 -7.90 -12.50
CA VAL A 182 20.36 -9.04 -13.07
C VAL A 182 21.06 -8.62 -14.37
N GLN A 183 20.42 -7.77 -15.19
CA GLN A 183 20.93 -7.55 -16.56
C GLN A 183 22.22 -6.75 -16.65
N HIS A 184 22.45 -5.75 -15.78
CA HIS A 184 23.68 -4.93 -15.82
C HIS A 184 24.86 -5.56 -15.09
N GLN A 185 24.61 -6.44 -14.12
CA GLN A 185 25.68 -7.10 -13.35
C GLN A 185 26.14 -8.40 -14.04
N ALA A 186 25.24 -9.11 -14.74
CA ALA A 186 25.61 -10.25 -15.57
C ALA A 186 26.43 -9.83 -16.80
N THR A 187 26.09 -8.72 -17.46
CA THR A 187 26.91 -8.20 -18.58
C THR A 187 28.26 -7.67 -18.12
N ALA A 188 28.34 -6.96 -17.00
CA ALA A 188 29.61 -6.50 -16.43
C ALA A 188 30.51 -7.65 -15.96
N ASN A 189 29.92 -8.70 -15.34
CA ASN A 189 30.68 -9.86 -14.88
C ASN A 189 31.12 -10.79 -16.03
N CYS A 190 30.34 -10.93 -17.11
CA CYS A 190 30.78 -11.64 -18.32
C CYS A 190 31.88 -10.87 -19.08
N LEU A 191 31.80 -9.54 -19.13
CA LEU A 191 32.83 -8.71 -19.77
C LEU A 191 34.15 -8.75 -19.00
N SER A 192 34.11 -8.74 -17.66
CA SER A 192 35.31 -8.85 -16.82
C SER A 192 35.92 -10.26 -16.84
N SER A 193 35.11 -11.33 -16.83
CA SER A 193 35.61 -12.71 -16.91
C SER A 193 36.24 -13.04 -18.27
N THR A 194 35.67 -12.54 -19.36
CA THR A 194 36.20 -12.75 -20.72
C THR A 194 37.50 -11.98 -20.95
N SER A 195 37.61 -10.77 -20.40
CA SER A 195 38.84 -9.97 -20.47
C SER A 195 39.99 -10.56 -19.65
N ALA A 196 39.69 -11.12 -18.46
CA ALA A 196 40.67 -11.82 -17.63
C ALA A 196 41.16 -13.14 -18.26
N ALA A 197 40.28 -13.91 -18.90
CA ALA A 197 40.64 -15.15 -19.59
C ALA A 197 41.57 -14.90 -20.79
N ASN A 198 41.32 -13.85 -21.59
CA ASN A 198 42.19 -13.48 -22.71
C ASN A 198 43.58 -13.02 -22.27
N LEU A 199 43.70 -12.31 -21.14
CA LEU A 199 45.01 -11.88 -20.61
C LEU A 199 45.85 -13.06 -20.08
N GLN A 200 45.21 -14.10 -19.52
CA GLN A 200 45.92 -15.32 -19.12
C GLN A 200 46.39 -16.15 -20.32
N GLN A 201 45.62 -16.22 -21.40
CA GLN A 201 46.02 -16.90 -22.63
C GLN A 201 47.23 -16.23 -23.31
N ILE A 202 47.23 -14.89 -23.38
CA ILE A 202 48.36 -14.11 -23.93
C ILE A 202 49.62 -14.24 -23.06
N GLY A 203 49.47 -14.39 -21.74
CA GLY A 203 50.59 -14.66 -20.82
C GLY A 203 51.21 -16.04 -21.02
N ASN A 204 50.38 -17.07 -21.22
CA ASN A 204 50.84 -18.44 -21.44
C ASN A 204 51.51 -18.64 -22.81
N GLU A 205 51.04 -17.98 -23.87
CA GLU A 205 51.71 -18.03 -25.19
C GLU A 205 53.08 -17.35 -25.17
N LYS A 206 53.22 -16.22 -24.44
CA LYS A 206 54.52 -15.55 -24.27
C LYS A 206 55.50 -16.36 -23.43
N SER A 207 55.02 -17.12 -22.44
CA SER A 207 55.88 -18.01 -21.65
C SER A 207 56.31 -19.27 -22.41
N SER A 208 55.52 -19.73 -23.39
CA SER A 208 55.85 -20.93 -24.18
C SER A 208 56.77 -20.65 -25.37
N GLN A 209 56.90 -19.40 -25.82
CA GLN A 209 57.88 -19.01 -26.85
C GLN A 209 59.26 -18.60 -26.29
N ALA A 210 59.39 -18.40 -24.97
CA ALA A 210 60.65 -18.02 -24.34
C ALA A 210 61.55 -19.21 -23.94
N SER A 211 61.08 -20.46 -24.04
CA SER A 211 61.83 -21.66 -23.64
C SER A 211 62.42 -22.49 -24.78
N VAL A 212 62.29 -22.04 -26.05
CA VAL A 212 62.84 -22.76 -27.21
C VAL A 212 63.92 -21.91 -27.89
N SER A 213 65.04 -21.68 -27.20
CA SER A 213 66.33 -21.41 -27.84
C SER A 213 67.46 -21.45 -26.81
N CYS A 214 68.10 -22.62 -26.65
CA CYS A 214 69.55 -22.77 -26.44
C CYS A 214 69.93 -24.22 -26.14
N GLY A 215 70.92 -24.73 -26.89
CA GLY A 215 71.93 -25.66 -26.36
C GLY A 215 71.68 -27.16 -26.60
N GLY A 216 72.35 -27.70 -27.61
CA GLY A 216 72.46 -29.15 -27.83
C GLY A 216 73.59 -29.81 -27.03
N GLY A 217 73.68 -31.14 -27.17
CA GLY A 217 74.91 -31.91 -26.95
C GLY A 217 74.85 -33.05 -25.93
N GLY A 218 74.67 -34.28 -26.43
CA GLY A 218 75.45 -35.47 -26.03
C GLY A 218 75.06 -36.27 -24.77
N GLY A 219 75.03 -37.60 -24.91
CA GLY A 219 75.45 -38.52 -23.84
C GLY A 219 74.44 -39.58 -23.37
N GLU A 220 74.49 -40.75 -24.04
CA GLU A 220 74.39 -42.14 -23.56
C GLU A 220 73.61 -42.58 -22.28
N ARG A 221 73.05 -43.80 -22.47
CA ARG A 221 72.92 -44.97 -21.56
C ARG A 221 71.59 -45.27 -20.84
N ASN A 222 70.82 -46.13 -21.52
CA ASN A 222 70.44 -47.52 -21.16
C ASN A 222 69.67 -47.86 -19.86
N SER A 223 68.60 -48.63 -20.10
CA SER A 223 68.09 -49.81 -19.35
C SER A 223 66.88 -49.70 -18.40
N LYS A 224 65.88 -50.57 -18.70
CA LYS A 224 64.97 -51.35 -17.82
C LYS A 224 64.02 -50.56 -16.87
N SER A 225 62.86 -51.04 -16.44
CA SER A 225 61.89 -52.09 -16.78
C SER A 225 60.72 -51.93 -15.78
N SER A 226 59.56 -52.53 -16.07
CA SER A 226 58.59 -53.09 -15.10
C SER A 226 57.57 -52.18 -14.40
N ASP A 227 56.31 -52.35 -14.84
CA ASP A 227 55.15 -52.91 -14.12
C ASP A 227 54.83 -52.60 -12.63
N GLY A 228 53.52 -52.49 -12.38
CA GLY A 228 52.81 -52.67 -11.11
C GLY A 228 52.47 -51.36 -10.39
N GLY A 229 51.27 -51.08 -9.88
CA GLY A 229 50.14 -51.92 -9.48
C GLY A 229 49.67 -51.49 -8.08
N GLY A 230 48.36 -51.30 -7.89
CA GLY A 230 47.64 -51.20 -6.60
C GLY A 230 47.71 -49.85 -5.87
N GLU A 231 46.63 -49.17 -5.47
CA GLU A 231 45.48 -49.48 -4.58
C GLU A 231 45.64 -48.79 -3.20
N LEU A 232 44.48 -48.41 -2.61
CA LEU A 232 44.24 -48.03 -1.20
C LEU A 232 44.71 -46.62 -0.77
N SER A 233 44.08 -45.88 0.15
CA SER A 233 42.82 -45.98 0.90
C SER A 233 42.69 -44.69 1.76
N SER A 234 41.45 -44.26 2.00
CA SER A 234 40.90 -43.68 3.25
C SER A 234 41.56 -42.49 4.00
N GLY A 235 40.70 -41.56 4.43
CA GLY A 235 40.89 -40.72 5.64
C GLY A 235 40.20 -39.36 5.48
N SER A 236 38.92 -39.17 5.84
CA SER A 236 38.35 -39.01 7.20
C SER A 236 38.79 -37.74 7.96
N ARG A 237 37.82 -36.84 8.21
CA ARG A 237 37.56 -36.02 9.43
C ARG A 237 36.63 -34.84 9.06
N SER A 238 35.44 -34.70 9.63
CA SER A 238 35.08 -34.41 11.04
C SER A 238 35.33 -32.97 11.47
N GLY A 239 34.29 -32.32 11.98
CA GLY A 239 34.33 -31.21 12.94
C GLY A 239 33.34 -30.10 12.58
N THR A 240 32.21 -29.95 13.29
CA THR A 240 32.03 -29.08 14.48
C THR A 240 32.43 -27.63 14.16
N THR A 241 31.55 -26.64 14.25
CA THR A 241 30.52 -26.31 15.25
C THR A 241 29.53 -25.32 14.65
#